data_AF-A0A382KHC1-F1
#
_entry.id   AF-A0A382KHC1-F1
#
_cell.length_a   1.000
_cell.length_b   1.000
_cell.length_c   1.000
_cell.angle_alpha   90.00
_cell.angle_beta   90.00
_cell.angle_gamma   90.00
#
_symmetry.space_group_name_H-M   'P 1'
#
loop_
_entity.id
_entity.type
_entity.pdbx_description
1 polymer ?
#
loop_
_entity_poly.entity_id
_entity_poly.type
_entity_poly.pdbx_seq_one_letter_code
_entity_poly.pdbx_strand_id
1 'polypeptide(L)'
;MNTMARKHYTPEQIIRKLREAEVLIGQGQTTSYAARQIGIAEQTYYKWRREYGGMRIDQAKRLKYLEKQNLQLKRIVADKELDIQILKETLHLESKNV
;
A
#
# COMPACT_ATOMS: atom_id res chain seq x y z
N MET A 1 -3.89 -31.79 -5.11
CA MET A 1 -4.39 -30.40 -5.05
C MET A 1 -3.27 -29.47 -5.48
N ASN A 2 -3.38 -28.81 -6.62
CA ASN A 2 -2.34 -27.92 -7.13
C ASN A 2 -2.54 -26.53 -6.49
N THR A 3 -1.72 -26.18 -5.50
CA THR A 3 -1.77 -24.87 -4.84
C THR A 3 -1.27 -23.82 -5.82
N MET A 4 -2.19 -23.12 -6.49
CA MET A 4 -1.85 -22.00 -7.37
C MET A 4 -1.05 -20.96 -6.58
N ALA A 5 0.22 -20.75 -6.96
CA ALA A 5 1.07 -19.73 -6.38
C ALA A 5 0.35 -18.37 -6.42
N ARG A 6 0.20 -17.73 -5.27
CA ARG A 6 -0.43 -16.40 -5.18
C ARG A 6 0.46 -15.40 -5.93
N LYS A 7 0.01 -14.99 -7.12
CA LYS A 7 0.64 -13.87 -7.84
C LYS A 7 0.44 -12.60 -7.03
N HIS A 8 1.53 -11.98 -6.61
CA HIS A 8 1.51 -10.66 -5.99
C HIS A 8 1.49 -9.59 -7.08
N TYR A 9 0.48 -8.72 -7.03
CA TYR A 9 0.34 -7.60 -7.95
C TYR A 9 0.65 -6.29 -7.23
N THR A 10 1.40 -5.39 -7.88
CA THR A 10 1.59 -4.03 -7.37
C THR A 10 0.31 -3.21 -7.55
N PRO A 11 0.08 -2.14 -6.77
CA PRO A 11 -1.05 -1.23 -6.97
C PRO A 11 -1.18 -0.75 -8.42
N GLU A 12 -0.06 -0.46 -9.10
CA GLU A 12 -0.05 -0.01 -10.49
C GLU A 12 -0.44 -1.12 -11.48
N GLN A 13 -0.12 -2.38 -11.17
CA GLN A 13 -0.59 -3.52 -11.97
C GLN A 13 -2.09 -3.75 -11.75
N ILE A 14 -2.57 -3.63 -10.51
CA ILE A 14 -4.00 -3.73 -10.17
C ILE A 14 -4.81 -2.67 -10.91
N ILE A 15 -4.39 -1.40 -10.84
CA ILE A 15 -5.09 -0.29 -11.50
C ILE A 15 -5.13 -0.48 -13.02
N ARG A 16 -4.04 -0.94 -13.65
CA ARG A 16 -4.05 -1.24 -15.10
C ARG A 16 -5.04 -2.33 -15.46
N LYS A 17 -5.04 -3.43 -14.70
CA LYS A 17 -5.98 -4.54 -14.91
C LYS A 17 -7.44 -4.12 -14.69
N LEU A 18 -7.72 -3.29 -13.68
CA LEU A 18 -9.06 -2.75 -13.47
C LEU A 18 -9.53 -1.92 -14.67
N ARG A 19 -8.67 -1.07 -15.23
CA ARG A 19 -9.01 -0.29 -16.43
C ARG A 19 -9.29 -1.18 -17.64
N GLU A 20 -8.51 -2.23 -17.85
CA GLU A 20 -8.76 -3.22 -18.92
C GLU A 20 -10.14 -3.89 -18.74
N ALA A 21 -10.50 -4.28 -17.51
CA ALA A 21 -11.80 -4.85 -17.21
C ALA A 21 -12.95 -3.83 -17.38
N GLU A 22 -12.75 -2.58 -16.97
CA GLU A 22 -13.73 -1.50 -17.13
C GLU A 22 -14.05 -1.22 -18.60
N VAL A 23 -13.07 -1.31 -19.49
CA VAL A 23 -13.28 -1.19 -20.95
C VAL A 23 -14.20 -2.32 -21.46
N LEU A 24 -13.93 -3.57 -21.07
CA LEU A 24 -14.76 -4.71 -21.48
C LEU A 24 -16.19 -4.58 -20.95
N ILE A 25 -16.35 -4.15 -19.69
CA ILE A 25 -17.67 -3.93 -19.08
C ILE A 25 -18.39 -2.78 -19.79
N GLY A 26 -17.70 -1.70 -20.15
CA GLY A 26 -18.24 -0.60 -20.94
C GLY A 26 -18.71 -1.00 -22.34
N GLN A 27 -18.15 -2.08 -22.89
CA GLN A 27 -18.59 -2.71 -24.15
C GLN A 27 -19.78 -3.68 -23.96
N GLY A 28 -20.34 -3.77 -22.75
CA GLY A 28 -21.49 -4.62 -22.43
C GLY A 28 -21.12 -6.04 -21.98
N GLN A 29 -19.84 -6.35 -21.77
CA GLN A 29 -19.43 -7.65 -21.25
C GLN A 29 -19.75 -7.78 -19.76
N THR A 30 -19.98 -9.02 -19.31
CA THR A 30 -20.20 -9.29 -17.88
C THR A 30 -18.91 -9.15 -17.07
N THR A 31 -19.05 -8.79 -15.80
CA THR A 31 -17.92 -8.71 -14.85
C THR A 31 -17.15 -10.04 -14.78
N SER A 32 -17.87 -11.16 -14.79
CA SER A 32 -17.27 -12.50 -14.76
C SER A 32 -16.35 -12.75 -15.97
N TYR A 33 -16.82 -12.37 -17.17
CA TYR A 33 -16.03 -12.45 -18.38
C TYR A 33 -14.80 -11.54 -18.31
N ALA A 34 -14.99 -10.27 -17.94
CA ALA A 34 -13.90 -9.31 -17.83
C ALA A 34 -12.83 -9.74 -16.82
N ALA A 35 -13.22 -10.24 -15.65
CA ALA A 35 -12.31 -10.78 -14.63
C ALA A 35 -11.47 -11.94 -15.18
N ARG A 36 -12.09 -12.84 -15.94
CA ARG A 36 -11.39 -13.95 -16.60
C ARG A 36 -10.37 -13.46 -17.63
N GLN A 37 -10.72 -12.45 -18.43
CA GLN A 37 -9.82 -11.87 -19.43
C GLN A 37 -8.58 -11.25 -18.80
N ILE A 38 -8.72 -10.56 -17.66
CA ILE A 38 -7.57 -9.99 -16.95
C ILE A 38 -6.86 -11.02 -16.04
N GLY A 39 -7.29 -12.29 -16.05
CA GLY A 39 -6.64 -13.40 -15.37
C GLY A 39 -6.82 -13.42 -13.85
N ILE A 40 -7.96 -12.95 -13.34
CA ILE A 40 -8.30 -12.97 -11.91
C ILE A 40 -9.67 -13.59 -11.65
N ALA A 41 -9.92 -13.98 -10.40
CA ALA A 41 -11.26 -14.38 -9.99
C ALA A 41 -12.18 -13.15 -9.87
N GLU A 42 -13.46 -13.33 -10.16
CA GLU A 42 -14.46 -12.25 -10.09
C GLU A 42 -14.56 -11.61 -8.69
N GLN A 43 -14.41 -12.41 -7.63
CA GLN A 43 -14.33 -11.90 -6.26
C GLN A 43 -13.13 -10.97 -6.05
N THR A 44 -11.98 -11.29 -6.68
CA THR A 44 -10.79 -10.43 -6.65
C THR A 44 -11.04 -9.12 -7.38
N TYR A 45 -11.77 -9.13 -8.49
CA TYR A 45 -12.16 -7.91 -9.19
C TYR A 45 -12.95 -6.96 -8.28
N TYR A 46 -13.99 -7.46 -7.58
CA TYR A 46 -14.77 -6.61 -6.67
C TYR A 46 -13.94 -6.04 -5.51
N LYS A 47 -13.05 -6.86 -4.93
CA LYS A 47 -12.12 -6.40 -3.90
C LYS A 47 -11.21 -5.28 -4.43
N TRP A 48 -10.57 -5.51 -5.58
CA TRP A 48 -9.69 -4.52 -6.20
C TRP A 48 -10.43 -3.26 -6.60
N ARG A 49 -11.64 -3.36 -7.14
CA ARG A 49 -12.47 -2.19 -7.48
C ARG A 49 -12.82 -1.36 -6.25
N ARG A 50 -13.06 -1.99 -5.10
CA ARG A 50 -13.30 -1.28 -3.82
C ARG A 50 -12.05 -0.55 -3.32
N GLU A 51 -10.88 -1.19 -3.43
CA GLU A 51 -9.62 -0.68 -2.87
C GLU A 51 -8.90 0.33 -3.80
N TYR A 52 -8.97 0.12 -5.11
CA TYR A 52 -8.19 0.84 -6.12
C TYR A 52 -9.05 1.46 -7.24
N GLY A 53 -10.36 1.22 -7.26
CA GLY A 53 -11.26 1.80 -8.27
C GLY A 53 -11.24 3.33 -8.21
N GLY A 54 -11.23 3.98 -9.39
CA GLY A 54 -11.13 5.44 -9.49
C GLY A 54 -9.74 6.03 -9.14
N MET A 55 -8.78 5.21 -8.69
CA MET A 55 -7.43 5.67 -8.38
C MET A 55 -6.60 5.82 -9.66
N ARG A 56 -5.94 6.96 -9.84
CA ARG A 56 -4.95 7.12 -10.92
C ARG A 56 -3.61 6.49 -10.53
N ILE A 57 -2.85 6.02 -11.53
CA ILE A 57 -1.56 5.35 -11.31
C ILE A 57 -0.55 6.29 -10.62
N ASP A 58 -0.55 7.57 -10.96
CA ASP A 58 0.31 8.58 -10.33
C ASP A 58 -0.06 8.83 -8.87
N GLN A 59 -1.35 8.80 -8.52
CA GLN A 59 -1.81 8.84 -7.13
C GLN A 59 -1.30 7.62 -6.34
N ALA A 60 -1.38 6.42 -6.92
CA ALA A 60 -0.86 5.21 -6.29
C ALA A 60 0.66 5.27 -6.05
N LYS A 61 1.42 5.75 -7.04
CA LYS A 61 2.87 5.96 -6.90
C LYS A 61 3.19 6.98 -5.81
N ARG A 62 2.45 8.10 -5.77
CA ARG A 62 2.64 9.14 -4.76
C ARG A 62 2.31 8.63 -3.37
N LEU A 63 1.24 7.85 -3.21
CA LEU A 63 0.87 7.24 -1.93
C LEU A 63 1.99 6.33 -1.42
N LYS A 64 2.48 5.41 -2.25
CA LYS A 64 3.59 4.51 -1.89
C LYS A 64 4.87 5.26 -1.51
N TYR A 65 5.18 6.34 -2.23
CA TYR A 65 6.31 7.21 -1.88
C TYR A 65 6.11 7.86 -0.51
N LEU A 66 4.93 8.43 -0.26
CA LEU A 66 4.60 9.08 1.01
C LEU A 66 4.61 8.09 2.18
N GLU A 67 4.11 6.87 2.00
CA GLU A 67 4.18 5.81 3.00
C GLU A 67 5.63 5.47 3.37
N LYS A 68 6.51 5.33 2.37
CA LYS A 68 7.95 5.09 2.60
C LYS A 68 8.59 6.26 3.37
N GLN A 69 8.31 7.49 2.96
CA GLN A 69 8.82 8.68 3.64
C GLN A 69 8.30 8.77 5.07
N ASN A 70 7.02 8.47 5.30
CA ASN A 70 6.42 8.48 6.63
C ASN A 70 7.07 7.44 7.56
N LEU A 71 7.33 6.24 7.05
CA LEU A 71 8.04 5.20 7.80
C LEU A 71 9.46 5.64 8.18
N GLN A 72 10.20 6.24 7.25
CA GLN A 72 11.54 6.76 7.51
C GLN A 72 11.51 7.88 8.56
N LEU A 73 10.57 8.83 8.43
CA LEU A 73 10.41 9.92 9.38
C LEU A 73 10.05 9.42 10.77
N LYS A 74 9.13 8.46 10.89
CA LYS A 74 8.76 7.85 12.18
C LYS A 74 9.96 7.22 12.87
N ARG A 75 10.82 6.53 12.12
CA ARG A 75 12.06 5.95 12.67
C ARG A 75 13.00 7.04 13.19
N ILE A 76 13.26 8.07 12.38
CA ILE A 76 14.14 9.18 12.77
C ILE A 76 13.61 9.89 14.04
N VAL A 77 12.29 10.09 14.12
CA VAL A 77 11.65 10.69 15.30
C VAL A 77 11.82 9.80 16.52
N ALA A 78 11.58 8.49 16.40
CA ALA A 78 11.75 7.56 17.52
C ALA A 78 13.20 7.52 18.02
N ASP A 79 14.17 7.44 17.10
CA ASP A 79 15.61 7.42 17.44
C ASP A 79 16.00 8.72 18.17
N LYS A 80 15.56 9.89 17.66
CA LYS A 80 15.80 11.19 18.31
C LYS A 80 15.14 11.33 19.67
N GLU A 81 13.92 10.84 19.83
CA GLU A 81 13.20 10.91 21.11
C GLU A 81 13.90 10.06 22.17
N LEU A 82 14.43 8.90 21.78
CA LEU A 82 15.23 8.04 22.65
C LEU A 82 16.54 8.74 23.08
N ASP A 83 17.26 9.38 22.16
CA ASP A 83 18.46 10.16 22.48
C ASP A 83 18.15 11.28 23.47
N ILE A 84 17.04 12.02 23.26
CA ILE A 84 16.60 13.09 24.16
C ILE A 84 16.30 12.55 25.56
N GLN A 85 15.64 11.40 25.66
CA GLN A 85 15.34 10.77 26.95
C GLN A 85 16.61 10.39 27.71
N ILE A 86 17.58 9.77 27.04
CA ILE A 86 18.87 9.41 27.64
C ILE A 86 19.62 10.65 28.13
N LEU A 87 19.65 11.71 27.32
CA LEU A 87 20.30 12.97 27.71
C LEU A 87 19.65 13.58 28.95
N LYS A 88 18.32 13.67 28.98
CA LYS A 88 17.57 14.18 30.15
C LYS A 88 17.84 13.36 31.41
N GLU A 89 17.87 12.04 31.29
CA GLU A 89 18.18 11.16 32.41
C GLU A 89 19.62 11.39 32.93
N THR A 90 20.59 11.51 32.03
CA THR A 90 22.00 11.78 32.38
C THR A 90 22.13 13.11 33.14
N LEU A 91 21.53 14.18 32.61
CA LEU A 91 21.49 15.50 33.27
C LEU A 91 20.83 15.43 34.66
N HIS A 92 19.76 14.65 34.80
CA HIS A 92 19.08 14.47 36.09
C HIS A 92 19.94 13.71 37.11
N LEU A 93 20.69 12.70 36.66
CA LEU A 93 21.61 11.95 37.51
C LEU A 93 22.79 12.83 37.97
N GLU A 94 23.37 13.63 37.07
CA GLU A 94 24.43 14.58 37.42
C GLU A 94 23.94 15.62 38.45
N SER A 95 22.72 16.12 38.29
CA SER A 95 22.11 17.10 39.22
C SER A 95 21.81 16.53 40.61
N LYS A 96 21.75 15.20 40.76
CA LYS A 96 21.55 14.52 42.06
C LYS A 96 22.86 14.17 42.77
N ASN A 97 23.99 14.23 42.06
CA ASN A 97 25.32 13.87 42.56
C ASN A 97 26.15 15.10 43.00
N VAL A 98 25.56 16.30 42.95
CA VAL A 98 26.09 17.58 43.46
C VAL A 98 25.22 18.04 44.63
#